data_AF-A0A522L580-F1
#
_entry.id   AF-A0A522L580-F1
#
_cell.length_a   1.000
_cell.length_b   1.000
_cell.length_c   1.000
_cell.angle_alpha   90.00
_cell.angle_beta   90.00
_cell.angle_gamma   90.00
#
_symmetry.space_group_name_H-M   'P 1'
#
loop_
_entity.id
_entity.type
_entity.pdbx_description
1 polymer ?
#
loop_
_entity_poly.entity_id
_entity_poly.type
_entity_poly.pdbx_seq_one_letter_code
_entity_poly.pdbx_strand_id
1 'polypeptide(L)'
;MKTTPIPFERTPTLQTKLPAVGTTIFSVMSGLAASTGAVNLGQGFPDFDCDRRLVSAVTDAMAHGHNQYPPMPGVPVLREAVAAKISALHGPHNGRDYDAASEITVTAGATQAIITAILAVVHSGDEVIVLEPCYD
;
A
#
# COMPACT_ATOMS: atom_id res chain seq x y z
N MET A 1 -41.20 21.77 -8.91
CA MET A 1 -40.46 21.54 -10.17
C MET A 1 -39.21 20.74 -9.81
N LYS A 2 -39.19 19.43 -10.03
CA LYS A 2 -38.03 18.56 -9.70
C LYS A 2 -37.07 18.60 -10.88
N THR A 3 -35.88 19.14 -10.69
CA THR A 3 -34.80 19.13 -11.69
C THR A 3 -34.18 17.73 -11.71
N THR A 4 -34.41 16.99 -12.79
CA THR A 4 -33.70 15.73 -13.05
C THR A 4 -32.24 16.06 -13.36
N PRO A 5 -31.24 15.45 -12.70
CA PRO A 5 -29.84 15.69 -13.04
C PRO A 5 -29.55 15.11 -14.42
N ILE A 6 -28.97 15.91 -15.30
CA ILE A 6 -28.49 15.45 -16.61
C ILE A 6 -27.22 14.61 -16.34
N PRO A 7 -27.13 13.36 -16.83
CA PRO A 7 -25.91 12.58 -16.70
C PRO A 7 -24.77 13.32 -17.40
N PHE A 8 -23.69 13.61 -16.67
CA PHE A 8 -22.46 14.12 -17.29
C PHE A 8 -21.82 13.00 -18.09
N GLU A 9 -22.08 12.97 -19.40
CA GLU A 9 -21.45 12.04 -20.32
C GLU A 9 -19.99 12.47 -20.52
N ARG A 10 -19.06 11.86 -19.77
CA ARG A 10 -17.62 12.13 -19.93
C ARG A 10 -17.17 11.52 -21.26
N THR A 11 -16.76 12.37 -22.20
CA THR A 11 -16.14 11.96 -23.47
C THR A 11 -14.62 12.10 -23.34
N PRO A 12 -13.81 11.05 -23.60
CA PRO A 12 -14.21 9.72 -24.09
C PRO A 12 -14.81 8.81 -23.01
N THR A 13 -15.65 7.87 -23.42
CA THR A 13 -16.18 6.82 -22.55
C THR A 13 -15.04 5.94 -22.05
N LEU A 14 -14.81 5.93 -20.74
CA LEU A 14 -13.81 5.07 -20.11
C LEU A 14 -14.32 3.62 -20.08
N GLN A 15 -13.67 2.72 -20.82
CA GLN A 15 -13.87 1.28 -20.66
C GLN A 15 -12.96 0.76 -19.55
N THR A 16 -13.53 0.48 -18.37
CA THR A 16 -12.77 0.00 -17.22
C THR A 16 -12.36 -1.46 -17.39
N LYS A 17 -11.14 -1.79 -16.95
CA LYS A 17 -10.68 -3.19 -16.78
C LYS A 17 -11.29 -3.87 -15.55
N LEU A 18 -11.99 -3.11 -14.71
CA LEU A 18 -12.54 -3.55 -13.41
C LEU A 18 -14.05 -3.20 -13.32
N PRO A 19 -14.90 -3.73 -14.22
CA PRO A 19 -16.32 -3.34 -14.28
C PRO A 19 -17.15 -3.78 -13.07
N ALA A 20 -16.66 -4.77 -12.31
CA ALA A 20 -17.34 -5.31 -11.12
C ALA A 20 -16.75 -4.79 -9.80
N VAL A 21 -15.70 -3.95 -9.84
CA VAL A 21 -15.09 -3.41 -8.62
C VAL A 21 -15.81 -2.12 -8.23
N GLY A 22 -16.47 -2.14 -7.09
CA GLY A 22 -17.16 -0.99 -6.49
C GLY A 22 -16.46 -0.49 -5.23
N THR A 23 -17.17 0.33 -4.44
CA THR A 23 -16.70 0.73 -3.11
C THR A 23 -16.63 -0.47 -2.18
N THR A 24 -15.56 -0.56 -1.41
CA THR A 24 -15.29 -1.70 -0.52
C THR A 24 -16.04 -1.54 0.80
N ILE A 25 -16.34 -2.65 1.47
CA ILE A 25 -17.10 -2.63 2.74
C ILE A 25 -16.37 -1.81 3.82
N PHE A 26 -15.03 -1.75 3.78
CA PHE A 26 -14.22 -0.94 4.69
C PHE A 26 -14.55 0.55 4.60
N SER A 27 -14.73 1.07 3.38
CA SER A 27 -15.09 2.47 3.15
C SER A 27 -16.52 2.77 3.60
N VAL A 28 -17.46 1.86 3.31
CA VAL A 28 -18.86 2.01 3.72
C VAL A 28 -19.00 1.98 5.24
N MET A 29 -18.40 0.99 5.90
CA MET A 29 -18.51 0.82 7.36
C MET A 29 -17.79 1.93 8.12
N SER A 30 -16.61 2.36 7.66
CA SER A 30 -15.90 3.48 8.28
C SER A 30 -16.68 4.79 8.16
N GLY A 31 -17.28 5.06 7.00
CA GLY A 31 -18.16 6.22 6.80
C GLY A 31 -19.40 6.17 7.70
N LEU A 32 -20.03 5.00 7.84
CA LEU A 32 -21.17 4.83 8.72
C LEU A 32 -20.80 5.06 10.19
N ALA A 33 -19.70 4.47 10.67
CA ALA A 33 -19.22 4.67 12.04
C ALA A 33 -18.97 6.15 12.34
N ALA A 34 -18.30 6.86 11.43
CA ALA A 34 -18.07 8.30 11.57
C ALA A 34 -19.38 9.11 11.61
N SER A 35 -20.35 8.81 10.74
CA SER A 35 -21.62 9.52 10.68
C SER A 35 -22.54 9.29 11.89
N THR A 36 -22.34 8.18 12.59
CA THR A 36 -23.17 7.76 13.73
C THR A 36 -22.49 7.95 15.08
N GLY A 37 -21.20 8.31 15.09
CA GLY A 37 -20.39 8.39 16.31
C GLY A 37 -20.11 7.02 16.94
N ALA A 38 -20.21 5.93 16.17
CA ALA A 38 -19.94 4.59 16.67
C ALA A 38 -18.42 4.36 16.84
N VAL A 39 -18.06 3.54 17.83
CA VAL A 39 -16.69 3.03 17.96
C VAL A 39 -16.38 2.12 16.77
N ASN A 40 -15.33 2.42 16.01
CA ASN A 40 -14.98 1.67 14.81
C ASN A 40 -13.93 0.58 15.11
N LEU A 41 -14.39 -0.63 15.37
CA LEU A 41 -13.51 -1.82 15.50
C LEU A 41 -13.25 -2.53 14.17
N GLY A 42 -13.72 -1.98 13.04
CA GLY A 42 -13.51 -2.52 11.70
C GLY A 42 -12.41 -1.83 10.90
N GLN A 43 -11.83 -0.74 11.41
CA GLN A 43 -10.74 -0.04 10.74
C GLN A 43 -9.43 -0.85 10.75
N GLY A 44 -8.72 -0.85 9.62
CA GLY A 44 -7.45 -1.56 9.46
C GLY A 44 -6.22 -0.76 9.87
N PHE A 45 -6.36 0.35 10.61
CA PHE A 45 -5.25 1.23 11.00
C PHE A 45 -5.28 1.54 12.51
N PRO A 46 -4.10 1.78 13.13
CA PRO A 46 -4.00 2.13 14.54
C PRO A 46 -4.68 3.46 14.87
N ASP A 47 -5.22 3.58 16.09
CA ASP A 47 -5.79 4.81 16.66
C ASP A 47 -4.82 5.55 17.60
N PHE A 48 -3.54 5.17 17.57
CA PHE A 48 -2.46 5.80 18.33
C PHE A 48 -1.34 6.28 17.41
N ASP A 49 -0.58 7.27 17.88
CA ASP A 49 0.52 7.87 17.13
C ASP A 49 1.73 6.93 16.97
N CYS A 50 2.50 7.14 15.90
CA CYS A 50 3.80 6.51 15.76
C CYS A 50 4.82 7.02 16.80
N ASP A 51 5.93 6.29 16.96
CA ASP A 51 7.02 6.72 17.83
C ASP A 51 7.55 8.10 17.40
N ARG A 52 7.61 9.05 18.34
CA ARG A 52 8.08 10.43 18.10
C ARG A 52 9.46 10.51 17.46
N ARG A 53 10.33 9.51 17.69
CA ARG A 53 11.65 9.43 17.04
C ARG A 53 11.53 9.39 15.51
N LEU A 54 10.52 8.69 14.99
CA LEU A 54 10.25 8.61 13.55
C LEU A 54 9.80 9.97 13.01
N VAL A 55 8.87 10.64 13.70
CA VAL A 55 8.39 11.97 13.31
C VAL A 55 9.53 12.99 13.28
N SER A 56 10.41 12.97 14.28
CA SER A 56 11.60 13.82 14.32
C SER A 56 12.53 13.53 13.14
N ALA A 57 12.87 12.26 12.90
CA ALA A 57 13.78 11.88 11.83
C ALA A 57 13.27 12.28 10.44
N VAL A 58 11.96 12.13 10.18
CA VAL A 58 11.33 12.58 8.93
C VAL A 58 11.40 14.10 8.81
N THR A 59 11.08 14.83 9.88
CA THR A 59 11.13 16.30 9.92
C THR A 59 12.54 16.80 9.63
N ASP A 60 13.54 16.20 10.28
CA ASP A 60 14.95 16.54 10.08
C ASP A 60 15.38 16.24 8.64
N ALA A 61 15.03 15.07 8.09
CA ALA A 61 15.38 14.73 6.71
C ALA A 61 14.81 15.75 5.70
N MET A 62 13.56 16.18 5.90
CA MET A 62 12.93 17.21 5.07
C MET A 62 13.63 18.56 5.19
N ALA A 63 13.99 18.98 6.40
CA ALA A 63 14.68 20.24 6.66
C ALA A 63 16.09 20.27 6.05
N HIS A 64 16.78 19.13 6.03
CA HIS A 64 18.10 18.98 5.39
C HIS A 64 18.04 18.80 3.87
N GLY A 65 16.85 18.93 3.25
CA GLY A 65 16.70 18.93 1.81
C GLY A 65 16.64 17.55 1.15
N HIS A 66 16.40 16.47 1.90
CA HIS A 66 16.20 15.13 1.36
C HIS A 66 14.81 14.95 0.73
N ASN A 67 14.47 15.85 -0.22
CA ASN A 67 13.14 16.00 -0.82
C ASN A 67 13.12 15.69 -2.32
N GLN A 68 14.26 15.25 -2.89
CA GLN A 68 14.36 14.87 -4.30
C GLN A 68 14.08 13.38 -4.48
N TYR A 69 13.94 12.95 -5.73
CA TYR A 69 13.71 11.54 -6.04
C TYR A 69 14.77 10.64 -5.39
N PRO A 70 14.36 9.60 -4.64
CA PRO A 70 15.28 8.57 -4.23
C PRO A 70 15.74 7.76 -5.46
N PRO A 71 16.82 6.97 -5.34
CA PRO A 71 17.12 5.95 -6.35
C PRO A 71 15.93 5.03 -6.59
N MET A 72 15.73 4.58 -7.83
CA MET A 72 14.60 3.75 -8.25
C MET A 72 14.28 2.55 -7.33
N PRO A 73 15.25 1.70 -6.92
CA PRO A 73 14.96 0.58 -6.02
C PRO A 73 14.74 1.02 -4.56
N GLY A 74 14.96 2.30 -4.23
CA GLY A 74 14.93 2.83 -2.88
C GLY A 74 16.31 3.28 -2.39
N VAL A 75 16.30 4.10 -1.33
CA VAL A 75 17.51 4.62 -0.68
C VAL A 75 18.39 3.46 -0.17
N PRO A 76 19.70 3.43 -0.46
CA PRO A 76 20.59 2.32 -0.08
C PRO A 76 20.52 1.94 1.39
N VAL A 77 20.62 2.93 2.30
CA VAL A 77 20.61 2.69 3.75
C VAL A 77 19.31 2.03 4.23
N LEU A 78 18.18 2.32 3.58
CA LEU A 78 16.90 1.70 3.90
C LEU A 78 16.88 0.24 3.43
N ARG A 79 17.38 -0.04 2.22
CA ARG A 79 17.47 -1.42 1.71
C ARG A 79 18.40 -2.28 2.56
N GLU A 80 19.55 -1.76 2.97
CA GLU A 80 20.47 -2.43 3.88
C GLU A 80 19.83 -2.72 5.25
N ALA A 81 19.10 -1.75 5.80
CA ALA A 81 18.38 -1.93 7.06
C ALA A 81 17.28 -3.00 6.95
N VAL A 82 16.58 -3.08 5.81
CA VAL A 82 15.58 -4.14 5.55
C VAL A 82 16.26 -5.51 5.45
N ALA A 83 17.36 -5.64 4.72
CA ALA A 83 18.13 -6.90 4.63
C ALA A 83 18.56 -7.38 6.01
N ALA A 84 19.16 -6.49 6.81
CA ALA A 84 19.61 -6.80 8.16
C ALA A 84 18.44 -7.20 9.08
N LYS A 85 17.29 -6.51 9.00
CA LYS A 85 16.09 -6.85 9.77
C LYS A 85 15.56 -8.24 9.41
N ILE A 86 15.49 -8.58 8.13
CA ILE A 86 15.02 -9.89 7.68
C ILE A 86 15.96 -10.99 8.18
N SER A 87 17.27 -10.81 8.02
CA SER A 87 18.29 -11.73 8.52
C SER A 87 18.17 -11.93 10.04
N ALA A 88 18.03 -10.86 10.81
CA ALA A 88 17.91 -10.94 12.27
C ALA A 88 16.63 -11.67 12.72
N LEU A 89 15.49 -11.44 12.05
CA LEU A 89 14.21 -12.03 12.44
C LEU A 89 14.06 -13.49 11.99
N HIS A 90 14.59 -13.83 10.81
CA HIS A 90 14.32 -15.13 10.17
C HIS A 90 15.55 -16.03 10.08
N GLY A 91 16.76 -15.49 10.07
CA GLY A 91 18.01 -16.26 10.00
C GLY A 91 18.11 -17.37 11.07
N PRO A 92 17.76 -17.13 12.35
CA PRO A 92 17.72 -18.16 13.38
C PRO A 92 16.74 -19.32 13.10
N HIS A 93 15.83 -19.15 12.14
CA HIS A 93 14.78 -20.10 11.77
C HIS A 93 14.97 -20.65 10.34
N ASN A 94 16.22 -20.78 9.87
CA ASN A 94 16.59 -21.17 8.51
C ASN A 94 16.05 -20.20 7.44
N GLY A 95 15.89 -18.92 7.81
CA GLY A 95 15.58 -17.85 6.87
C GLY A 95 16.72 -17.56 5.90
N ARG A 96 16.38 -16.89 4.81
CA ARG A 96 17.32 -16.50 3.76
C ARG A 96 17.84 -15.08 3.99
N ASP A 97 19.12 -14.87 3.74
CA ASP A 97 19.71 -13.54 3.60
C ASP A 97 19.49 -13.00 2.19
N TYR A 98 19.21 -11.69 2.09
CA TYR A 98 18.92 -11.00 0.84
C TYR A 98 19.99 -9.96 0.54
N ASP A 99 20.47 -9.93 -0.70
CA ASP A 99 21.35 -8.87 -1.18
C ASP A 99 20.58 -7.55 -1.31
N ALA A 100 21.00 -6.53 -0.56
CA ALA A 100 20.28 -5.27 -0.50
C ALA A 100 20.27 -4.52 -1.85
N ALA A 101 21.25 -4.76 -2.73
CA ALA A 101 21.40 -4.06 -4.01
C ALA A 101 20.52 -4.65 -5.12
N SER A 102 20.29 -5.97 -5.10
CA SER A 102 19.64 -6.70 -6.18
C SER A 102 18.31 -7.37 -5.79
N GLU A 103 18.08 -7.62 -4.51
CA GLU A 103 16.93 -8.42 -4.04
C GLU A 103 15.92 -7.63 -3.19
N ILE A 104 16.16 -6.33 -2.97
CA ILE A 104 15.27 -5.46 -2.19
C ILE A 104 14.86 -4.24 -3.01
N THR A 105 13.56 -4.06 -3.17
CA THR A 105 12.94 -2.87 -3.78
C THR A 105 11.96 -2.24 -2.79
N VAL A 106 12.14 -0.95 -2.51
CA VAL A 106 11.23 -0.15 -1.67
C VAL A 106 10.05 0.33 -2.51
N THR A 107 8.84 0.17 -2.00
CA THR A 107 7.60 0.62 -2.63
C THR A 107 6.82 1.59 -1.75
N ALA A 108 5.88 2.32 -2.34
CA ALA A 108 4.90 3.14 -1.65
C ALA A 108 3.85 2.26 -0.95
N GLY A 109 4.28 1.57 0.11
CA GLY A 109 3.45 0.65 0.88
C GLY A 109 3.34 -0.75 0.25
N ALA A 110 2.75 -1.66 1.03
CA ALA A 110 2.59 -3.07 0.66
C ALA A 110 1.62 -3.26 -0.51
N THR A 111 0.56 -2.43 -0.61
CA THR A 111 -0.39 -2.46 -1.73
C THR A 111 0.32 -2.25 -3.07
N GLN A 112 1.27 -1.29 -3.15
CA GLN A 112 2.06 -1.10 -4.36
C GLN A 112 3.00 -2.28 -4.63
N ALA A 113 3.57 -2.90 -3.58
CA ALA A 113 4.40 -4.10 -3.76
C ALA A 113 3.59 -5.26 -4.37
N ILE A 114 2.40 -5.54 -3.85
CA ILE A 114 1.52 -6.61 -4.33
C ILE A 114 1.15 -6.39 -5.80
N ILE A 115 0.64 -5.21 -6.15
CA ILE A 115 0.24 -4.93 -7.54
C ILE A 115 1.44 -4.95 -8.49
N THR A 116 2.60 -4.43 -8.07
CA THR A 116 3.82 -4.43 -8.89
C THR A 116 4.29 -5.86 -9.15
N ALA A 117 4.31 -6.72 -8.11
CA ALA A 117 4.70 -8.12 -8.25
C ALA A 117 3.78 -8.88 -9.20
N ILE A 118 2.46 -8.74 -9.03
CA ILE A 118 1.46 -9.40 -9.89
C ILE A 118 1.62 -8.92 -11.34
N LEU A 119 1.65 -7.60 -11.58
CA LEU A 119 1.78 -7.05 -12.93
C LEU A 119 3.13 -7.37 -13.61
N ALA A 120 4.17 -7.67 -12.83
CA ALA A 120 5.49 -8.01 -13.37
C ALA A 120 5.60 -9.46 -13.87
N VAL A 121 4.82 -10.40 -13.31
CA VAL A 121 5.00 -11.84 -13.58
C VAL A 121 3.78 -12.54 -14.16
N VAL A 122 2.56 -12.00 -13.95
CA VAL A 122 1.31 -12.63 -14.40
C VAL A 122 0.93 -12.12 -15.79
N HIS A 123 0.74 -13.05 -16.73
CA HIS A 123 0.36 -12.78 -18.11
C HIS A 123 -1.11 -13.14 -18.38
N SER A 124 -1.59 -12.78 -19.58
CA SER A 124 -2.95 -13.12 -20.00
C SER A 124 -3.08 -14.64 -20.16
N GLY A 125 -4.04 -15.23 -19.43
CA GLY A 125 -4.29 -16.67 -19.42
C GLY A 125 -3.64 -17.40 -18.24
N ASP A 126 -2.75 -16.75 -17.48
CA ASP A 126 -2.19 -17.32 -16.26
C ASP A 126 -3.26 -17.39 -15.15
N GLU A 127 -3.22 -18.46 -14.36
CA GLU A 127 -4.05 -18.63 -13.17
C GLU A 127 -3.27 -18.25 -11.91
N VAL A 128 -3.92 -17.54 -10.99
CA VAL A 128 -3.34 -17.12 -9.70
C VAL A 128 -4.13 -17.73 -8.56
N ILE A 129 -3.46 -18.48 -7.69
CA ILE A 129 -4.07 -19.06 -6.48
C ILE A 129 -4.20 -17.98 -5.41
N VAL A 130 -5.42 -17.76 -4.92
CA VAL A 130 -5.72 -16.86 -3.80
C VAL A 130 -6.32 -17.68 -2.66
N LEU A 131 -5.76 -17.53 -1.47
CA LEU A 131 -6.25 -18.24 -0.27
C LEU A 131 -7.34 -17.40 0.39
N GLU A 132 -8.50 -18.00 0.64
CA GLU A 132 -9.64 -17.33 1.29
C GLU A 132 -9.65 -17.57 2.81
N PRO A 133 -10.05 -16.57 3.64
CA PRO A 133 -10.36 -15.19 3.25
C PRO A 133 -9.11 -14.39 2.86
N CYS A 134 -9.23 -13.54 1.85
CA CYS A 134 -8.10 -12.75 1.32
C CYS A 134 -8.20 -11.26 1.65
N TYR A 135 -7.07 -10.57 1.50
CA TYR A 135 -7.00 -9.11 1.54
C TYR A 135 -7.72 -8.50 0.32
N ASP A 136 -8.22 -7.28 0.50
CA ASP A 136 -8.96 -6.48 -0.50
C ASP A 136 -8.04 -5.87 -1.58
#